data_AF-A0A8J7R396-F1
#
_entry.id   AF-A0A8J7R396-F1
#
_cell.length_a   1.000
_cell.length_b   1.000
_cell.length_c   1.000
_cell.angle_alpha   90.00
_cell.angle_beta   90.00
_cell.angle_gamma   90.00
#
_symmetry.space_group_name_H-M   'P 1'
#
loop_
_entity.id
_entity.type
_entity.pdbx_description
1 polymer ?
#
loop_
_entity_poly.entity_id
_entity_poly.type
_entity_poly.pdbx_seq_one_letter_code
_entity_poly.pdbx_strand_id
1 'polypeptide(L)'
;MKTFEVTVTSVVQVKLDERAFTPEFYKEFIEHFFPFDTLELHAQHIAQLAAREVFDFGWNRKEFVEGYGEIGPMGIYARVQSMETVTEEVATDPVNLQGSGPAPIEPREG
;
A
#
# COMPACT_ATOMS: atom_id res chain seq x y z
N MET A 1 5.75 4.07 32.88
CA MET A 1 5.68 3.80 31.42
C MET A 1 5.16 5.05 30.78
N LYS A 2 5.72 5.47 29.64
CA LYS A 2 5.22 6.61 28.86
C LYS A 2 4.60 6.06 27.58
N THR A 3 3.51 6.68 27.13
CA THR A 3 2.87 6.37 25.85
C THR A 3 3.11 7.54 24.91
N PHE A 4 3.37 7.24 23.64
CA PHE A 4 3.53 8.25 22.61
C PHE A 4 2.60 7.94 21.45
N GLU A 5 1.95 8.97 20.92
CA GLU A 5 1.35 8.92 19.59
C GLU A 5 2.38 9.44 18.58
N VAL A 6 2.60 8.67 17.51
CA VAL A 6 3.55 9.01 16.45
C VAL A 6 2.79 9.05 15.13
N THR A 7 2.64 10.25 14.57
CA THR A 7 2.08 10.44 13.23
C THR A 7 3.21 10.45 12.22
N VAL A 8 3.10 9.59 11.20
CA VAL A 8 4.04 9.54 10.07
C VAL A 8 3.30 9.95 8.81
N THR A 9 3.79 11.00 8.14
CA THR A 9 3.26 11.48 6.86
C THR A 9 4.33 11.30 5.80
N SER A 10 3.97 10.69 4.66
CA SER A 10 4.89 10.53 3.52
C SER A 10 4.25 11.06 2.25
N VAL A 11 5.01 11.83 1.48
CA VAL A 11 4.62 12.27 0.13
C VAL A 11 5.35 11.37 -0.87
N VAL A 12 4.58 10.60 -1.63
CA VAL A 12 5.12 9.64 -2.61
C VAL A 12 4.71 10.05 -4.01
N GLN A 13 5.70 10.21 -4.89
CA GLN A 13 5.45 10.37 -6.32
C GLN A 13 5.33 8.98 -6.96
N VAL A 14 4.20 8.70 -7.61
CA VAL A 14 3.96 7.44 -8.31
C VAL A 14 3.76 7.72 -9.80
N LYS A 15 4.38 6.88 -10.63
CA LYS A 15 4.20 6.87 -12.08
C LYS A 15 3.81 5.47 -12.51
N LEU A 16 2.72 5.38 -13.26
CA LEU A 16 2.18 4.14 -13.80
C LEU A 16 2.04 4.29 -15.32
N ASP A 17 2.29 3.22 -16.06
CA ASP A 17 1.94 3.14 -17.48
C ASP A 17 0.54 2.56 -17.61
N GLU A 18 -0.47 3.42 -17.84
CA GLU A 18 -1.89 3.03 -17.95
C GLU A 18 -2.11 1.88 -18.94
N ARG A 19 -1.26 1.75 -19.97
CA ARG A 19 -1.37 0.67 -20.97
C ARG A 19 -1.15 -0.72 -20.38
N ALA A 20 -0.48 -0.84 -19.24
CA ALA A 20 -0.29 -2.08 -18.51
C ALA A 20 -1.49 -2.45 -17.62
N PHE A 21 -2.38 -1.50 -17.35
CA PHE A 21 -3.57 -1.67 -16.50
C PHE A 21 -4.80 -1.85 -17.37
N THR A 22 -4.86 -2.97 -18.08
CA THR A 22 -5.97 -3.29 -18.99
C THR A 22 -7.21 -3.75 -18.20
N PRO A 23 -8.40 -3.78 -18.83
CA PRO A 23 -9.60 -4.36 -18.20
C PRO A 23 -9.39 -5.80 -17.71
N GLU A 24 -8.61 -6.61 -18.44
CA GLU A 24 -8.26 -7.98 -18.06
C GLU A 24 -7.37 -7.98 -16.81
N PHE A 25 -6.36 -7.11 -16.76
CA PHE A 25 -5.53 -6.95 -15.56
C PHE A 25 -6.39 -6.57 -14.35
N TYR A 26 -7.26 -5.55 -14.48
CA TYR A 26 -8.13 -5.15 -13.37
C TYR A 26 -9.01 -6.31 -12.90
N LYS A 27 -9.59 -7.08 -13.83
CA LYS A 27 -10.42 -8.23 -13.50
C LYS A 27 -9.65 -9.28 -12.71
N GLU A 28 -8.49 -9.71 -13.20
CA GLU A 28 -7.65 -10.70 -12.51
C GLU A 28 -7.15 -10.17 -11.16
N PHE A 29 -6.78 -8.90 -11.11
CA PHE A 29 -6.30 -8.27 -9.88
C PHE A 29 -7.39 -8.25 -8.79
N ILE A 30 -8.62 -7.86 -9.16
CA ILE A 30 -9.78 -7.82 -8.25
C ILE A 30 -10.16 -9.22 -7.77
N GLU A 31 -10.04 -10.23 -8.64
CA GLU A 31 -10.39 -11.61 -8.32
C GLU A 31 -9.43 -12.23 -7.28
N HIS A 32 -8.16 -11.83 -7.28
CA HIS A 32 -7.12 -12.50 -6.50
C HIS A 32 -6.49 -11.65 -5.38
N PHE A 33 -6.57 -10.31 -5.46
CA PHE A 33 -5.86 -9.42 -4.55
C PHE A 33 -6.81 -8.43 -3.86
N PHE A 34 -6.97 -7.22 -4.40
CA PHE A 34 -7.75 -6.15 -3.80
C PHE A 34 -8.77 -5.60 -4.80
N PRO A 35 -9.93 -5.09 -4.35
CA PRO A 35 -10.96 -4.54 -5.22
C PRO A 35 -10.57 -3.15 -5.78
N PHE A 36 -9.47 -3.09 -6.53
CA PHE A 36 -8.97 -1.88 -7.19
C PHE A 36 -9.35 -1.94 -8.66
N ASP A 37 -10.28 -1.08 -9.05
CA ASP A 37 -10.83 -0.99 -10.41
C ASP A 37 -10.41 0.31 -11.13
N THR A 38 -9.54 1.10 -10.50
CA THR A 38 -9.04 2.38 -11.02
C THR A 38 -7.55 2.52 -10.82
N LEU A 39 -6.89 3.21 -11.76
CA LEU A 39 -5.45 3.46 -11.72
C LEU A 39 -5.04 4.22 -10.45
N GLU A 40 -5.90 5.10 -9.95
CA GLU A 40 -5.71 5.87 -8.71
C GLU A 40 -5.60 4.96 -7.48
N LEU A 41 -6.42 3.92 -7.37
CA LEU A 41 -6.37 2.97 -6.25
C LEU A 41 -5.06 2.17 -6.27
N HIS A 42 -4.59 1.77 -7.46
CA HIS A 42 -3.28 1.14 -7.60
C HIS A 42 -2.15 2.10 -7.22
N ALA A 43 -2.23 3.37 -7.64
CA ALA A 43 -1.24 4.38 -7.27
C ALA A 43 -1.17 4.57 -5.75
N GLN A 44 -2.32 4.59 -5.06
CA GLN A 44 -2.38 4.67 -3.60
C GLN A 44 -1.74 3.44 -2.93
N HIS A 45 -2.01 2.24 -3.43
CA HIS A 45 -1.43 1.02 -2.89
C HIS A 45 0.11 1.00 -3.08
N ILE A 46 0.58 1.31 -4.28
CA ILE A 46 2.01 1.40 -4.59
C ILE A 46 2.69 2.48 -3.74
N ALA A 47 2.03 3.63 -3.53
CA ALA A 47 2.53 4.67 -2.64
C ALA A 47 2.73 4.16 -1.20
N GLN A 48 1.76 3.41 -0.67
CA GLN A 48 1.87 2.82 0.67
C GLN A 48 3.01 1.80 0.77
N LEU A 49 3.18 0.96 -0.25
CA LEU A 49 4.29 -0.01 -0.30
C LEU A 49 5.65 0.70 -0.32
N ALA A 50 5.78 1.76 -1.13
CA ALA A 50 7.00 2.54 -1.22
C ALA A 50 7.29 3.33 0.08
N ALA A 51 6.27 3.95 0.70
CA ALA A 51 6.42 4.70 1.95
C ALA A 51 6.90 3.83 3.13
N ARG A 52 6.56 2.53 3.10
CA ARG A 52 6.98 1.54 4.09
C ARG A 52 8.32 0.87 3.77
N GLU A 53 8.98 1.27 2.67
CA GLU A 53 10.24 0.69 2.18
C GLU A 53 10.19 -0.84 2.04
N VAL A 54 9.02 -1.40 1.72
CA VAL A 54 8.84 -2.86 1.57
C VAL A 54 9.52 -3.37 0.29
N PHE A 55 9.58 -2.52 -0.73
CA PHE A 55 10.11 -2.84 -2.06
C PHE A 55 10.90 -1.64 -2.62
N ASP A 56 11.94 -1.93 -3.42
CA ASP A 56 12.64 -0.90 -4.20
C ASP A 56 11.90 -0.63 -5.52
N PHE A 57 11.11 0.43 -5.55
CA PHE A 57 10.42 0.91 -6.76
C PHE A 57 11.28 1.84 -7.63
N GLY A 58 12.58 1.92 -7.34
CA GLY A 58 13.54 2.80 -7.98
C GLY A 58 14.20 2.18 -9.21
N TRP A 59 15.54 2.07 -9.17
CA TRP A 59 16.36 1.70 -10.32
C TRP A 59 16.31 0.21 -10.62
N ASN A 60 16.03 -0.62 -9.61
CA ASN A 60 15.94 -2.05 -9.78
C ASN A 60 14.57 -2.46 -10.33
N ARG A 61 14.42 -2.32 -11.65
CA ARG A 61 13.21 -2.68 -12.41
C ARG A 61 12.82 -4.17 -12.39
N LYS A 62 13.55 -5.00 -11.64
CA LYS A 62 13.32 -6.44 -11.50
C LYS A 62 12.59 -6.82 -10.21
N GLU A 63 12.24 -5.85 -9.37
CA GLU A 63 11.49 -6.13 -8.16
C GLU A 63 10.14 -6.75 -8.49
N PHE A 64 9.80 -7.85 -7.80
CA PHE A 64 8.52 -8.53 -7.95
C PHE A 64 7.60 -8.08 -6.82
N VAL A 65 6.46 -7.50 -7.19
CA VAL A 65 5.41 -7.12 -6.24
C VAL A 65 4.20 -8.00 -6.48
N GLU A 66 3.75 -8.69 -5.43
CA GLU A 66 2.56 -9.54 -5.50
C GLU A 66 1.34 -8.77 -6.04
N GLY A 67 0.65 -9.36 -7.01
CA GLY A 67 -0.43 -8.74 -7.78
C GLY A 67 0.00 -7.89 -8.97
N TYR A 68 1.24 -7.37 -8.99
CA TYR A 68 1.75 -6.56 -10.10
C TYR A 68 2.79 -7.29 -10.94
N GLY A 69 3.39 -8.35 -10.42
CA GLY A 69 4.50 -9.04 -11.08
C GLY A 69 5.79 -8.24 -11.02
N GLU A 70 6.64 -8.37 -12.05
CA GLU A 70 7.83 -7.52 -12.19
C GLU A 70 7.42 -6.07 -12.51
N ILE A 71 7.82 -5.12 -11.66
CA ILE A 71 7.35 -3.73 -11.75
C ILE A 71 7.90 -2.97 -12.97
N GLY A 72 9.06 -3.37 -13.48
CA GLY A 72 9.71 -2.75 -14.63
C GLY A 72 8.91 -2.89 -15.93
N PRO A 73 8.57 -4.12 -16.36
CA PRO A 73 7.69 -4.37 -17.50
C PRO A 73 6.32 -3.71 -17.37
N MET A 74 5.78 -3.59 -16.16
CA MET A 74 4.50 -2.91 -15.88
C MET A 74 4.60 -1.37 -15.92
N GLY A 75 5.80 -0.81 -16.09
CA GLY A 75 5.99 0.64 -16.11
C GLY A 75 5.69 1.32 -14.78
N ILE A 76 5.84 0.59 -13.67
CA ILE A 76 5.58 1.09 -12.32
C ILE A 76 6.86 1.71 -11.76
N TYR A 77 6.73 2.93 -11.21
CA TYR A 77 7.78 3.62 -10.49
C TYR A 77 7.18 4.38 -9.30
N ALA A 78 7.86 4.34 -8.17
CA ALA A 78 7.49 5.13 -7.01
C ALA A 78 8.71 5.64 -6.27
N ARG A 79 8.61 6.86 -5.74
CA ARG A 79 9.68 7.49 -4.96
C ARG A 79 9.11 8.33 -3.84
N VAL A 80 9.54 8.06 -2.61
CA VAL A 80 9.29 8.92 -1.46
C VAL A 80 10.03 10.25 -1.67
N GLN A 81 9.28 11.34 -1.67
CA GLN A 81 9.79 12.70 -1.85
C GLN A 81 10.14 13.34 -0.50
N SER A 82 9.26 13.16 0.48
CA SER A 82 9.45 13.60 1.86
C SER A 82 8.75 12.67 2.82
N MET A 83 9.26 12.64 4.05
CA MET A 83 8.67 11.96 5.19
C MET A 83 8.79 12.87 6.41
N GLU A 84 7.69 13.05 7.11
CA GLU A 84 7.60 13.87 8.32
C GLU A 84 7.05 13.02 9.47
N THR A 85 7.65 13.19 10.65
CA THR A 85 7.24 12.48 11.86
C THR A 85 6.93 13.48 12.96
N VAL A 86 5.74 13.37 13.54
CA VAL A 86 5.29 14.15 14.69
C VAL A 86 5.07 13.21 15.86
N THR A 87 5.67 13.52 17.01
CA THR A 87 5.61 12.69 18.22
C THR A 87 5.01 13.48 19.36
N GLU A 88 3.98 12.93 19.99
CA GLU A 88 3.29 13.53 21.13
C GLU A 88 3.28 12.54 22.31
N GLU A 89 3.68 12.98 23.51
CA GLU A 89 3.51 12.17 24.74
C GLU A 89 2.05 12.24 25.16
N VAL A 90 1.39 11.09 25.26
CA VAL A 90 -0.02 11.01 25.65
C VAL A 90 -0.17 10.41 27.04
N ALA A 91 -1.23 10.81 27.75
CA ALA A 91 -1.58 10.21 29.03
C ALA A 91 -1.77 8.70 28.84
N THR A 92 -1.25 7.90 29.76
CA THR A 92 -1.37 6.44 29.70
C THR A 92 -2.82 6.02 29.90
N ASP A 93 -3.57 5.82 28.82
CA ASP A 93 -4.67 4.87 28.80
C ASP A 93 -4.08 3.46 28.57
N PRO A 94 -4.59 2.41 29.23
CA PRO A 94 -4.13 1.06 28.99
C PRO A 94 -4.43 0.72 27.52
N VAL A 95 -3.38 0.63 26.70
CA VAL A 95 -3.49 0.11 25.33
C VAL A 95 -4.11 -1.27 25.43
N ASN A 96 -5.37 -1.41 25.00
CA ASN A 96 -6.02 -2.71 24.92
C ASN A 96 -5.42 -3.45 23.70
N LEU A 97 -4.27 -4.09 23.90
CA LEU A 97 -3.57 -4.89 22.89
C LEU A 97 -4.31 -6.20 22.53
N GLN A 98 -5.57 -6.38 22.96
CA GLN A 98 -6.41 -7.47 22.48
C GLN A 98 -6.97 -7.09 21.12
N GLY A 99 -6.39 -7.72 20.10
CA GLY A 99 -6.61 -7.43 18.70
C GLY A 99 -8.07 -7.36 18.29
N SER A 100 -8.39 -6.28 17.58
CA SER A 100 -9.42 -6.27 16.56
C SER A 100 -8.92 -7.16 15.41
N GLY A 101 -9.08 -8.48 15.55
CA GLY A 101 -8.97 -9.37 14.40
C GLY A 101 -9.93 -8.90 13.31
N PRO A 102 -9.60 -9.09 12.02
CA PRO A 102 -10.55 -8.78 10.96
C PRO A 102 -11.87 -9.51 11.26
N ALA A 103 -13.00 -8.82 11.08
CA ALA A 103 -14.31 -9.44 11.19
C ALA A 103 -14.34 -10.69 10.28
N PRO A 104 -14.95 -11.81 10.71
CA PRO A 104 -15.10 -12.99 9.86
C PRO A 104 -15.74 -12.57 8.54
N ILE A 105 -15.10 -12.92 7.42
CA ILE A 105 -15.71 -12.76 6.11
C ILE A 105 -16.85 -13.77 6.06
N GLU A 106 -18.10 -13.30 6.14
CA GLU A 106 -19.24 -14.18 5.94
C GLU A 106 -19.19 -14.75 4.51
N PRO A 107 -19.44 -16.05 4.32
CA PRO A 107 -19.50 -16.62 2.99
C PRO A 107 -20.60 -15.93 2.20
N ARG A 108 -20.26 -15.40 1.02
CA ARG A 108 -21.27 -14.93 0.07
C ARG A 108 -22.11 -16.13 -0.35
N GLU A 109 -23.38 -16.15 0.05
CA GLU A 109 -24.38 -16.99 -0.61
C GLU A 109 -24.71 -16.37 -1.98
N GLY A 110 -24.53 -17.15 -3.05
CA GLY A 110 -24.97 -16.80 -4.41
C GLY A 110 -23.92 -17.07 -5.48
#